data_AF-A0A428KII7-F1
#
_entry.id   AF-A0A428KII7-F1
#
_cell.length_a   1.000
_cell.length_b   1.000
_cell.length_c   1.000
_cell.angle_alpha   90.00
_cell.angle_beta   90.00
_cell.angle_gamma   90.00
#
_symmetry.space_group_name_H-M   'P 1'
#
loop_
_entity.id
_entity.type
_entity.pdbx_description
1 polymer ?
#
loop_
_entity_poly.entity_id
_entity_poly.type
_entity_poly.pdbx_seq_one_letter_code
_entity_poly.pdbx_strand_id
1 'polypeptide(L)'
;MEKLLAGYVLNDGEIYSLELGAQYGSASGSPRRQASVALLVRKKTVDGKLETCLLQIHLTGVQKIVLNEEFGSCYYSDVVFKRVEGLWYLSLDPYGNSGELHEQDNWVIVAEAVAIEEGVIPNRV
;
A
#
# COMPACT_ATOMS: atom_id res chain seq x y z
N MET A 1 11.41 4.80 -8.14
CA MET A 1 10.15 4.64 -7.37
C MET A 1 10.27 5.18 -5.96
N GLU A 2 11.40 5.05 -5.27
CA GLU A 2 11.66 5.79 -4.00
C GLU A 2 11.48 7.31 -4.14
N LYS A 3 11.87 7.90 -5.29
CA LYS A 3 11.57 9.31 -5.61
C LYS A 3 10.08 9.63 -5.76
N LEU A 4 9.24 8.65 -6.10
CA LEU A 4 7.80 8.84 -6.31
C LEU A 4 7.11 9.15 -4.98
N LEU A 5 7.53 8.47 -3.91
CA LEU A 5 6.95 8.62 -2.57
C LEU A 5 7.48 9.82 -1.80
N ALA A 6 8.58 10.44 -2.22
CA ALA A 6 9.17 11.60 -1.54
C ALA A 6 8.24 12.83 -1.45
N GLY A 7 7.23 12.91 -2.32
CA GLY A 7 6.20 13.95 -2.30
C GLY A 7 5.05 13.70 -1.31
N TYR A 8 5.00 12.52 -0.70
CA TYR A 8 3.89 12.06 0.13
C TYR A 8 4.30 11.93 1.60
N VAL A 9 3.34 12.14 2.49
CA VAL A 9 3.44 11.86 3.93
C VAL A 9 2.74 10.53 4.15
N LEU A 10 3.53 9.47 4.31
CA LEU A 10 3.05 8.09 4.41
C LEU A 10 3.02 7.56 5.85
N ASN A 11 3.40 8.38 6.85
CA ASN A 11 3.48 7.93 8.24
C ASN A 11 2.22 8.32 9.04
N ASP A 12 1.17 8.75 8.34
CA ASP A 12 -0.10 9.17 8.94
C ASP A 12 -1.16 9.23 7.82
N GLY A 13 -1.91 8.14 7.68
CA GLY A 13 -2.90 7.99 6.62
C GLY A 13 -3.96 6.92 6.93
N GLU A 14 -4.82 6.69 5.95
CA GLU A 14 -5.97 5.80 6.08
C GLU A 14 -5.98 4.78 4.94
N ILE A 15 -6.19 3.51 5.26
CA ILE A 15 -6.50 2.45 4.30
C ILE A 15 -7.93 2.67 3.82
N TYR A 16 -8.07 3.11 2.57
CA TYR A 16 -9.37 3.31 1.95
C TYR A 16 -9.96 1.99 1.44
N SER A 17 -9.14 1.16 0.80
CA SER A 17 -9.53 -0.18 0.39
C SER A 17 -8.34 -1.13 0.31
N LEU A 18 -8.61 -2.41 0.59
CA LEU A 18 -7.73 -3.53 0.26
C LEU A 18 -8.56 -4.54 -0.54
N GLU A 19 -8.12 -4.83 -1.75
CA GLU A 19 -8.70 -5.86 -2.60
C GLU A 19 -7.67 -6.96 -2.88
N LEU A 20 -8.06 -8.21 -2.66
CA LEU A 20 -7.19 -9.37 -2.85
C LEU A 20 -7.70 -10.26 -3.99
N GLY A 21 -6.92 -10.33 -5.06
CA GLY A 21 -7.16 -11.20 -6.21
C GLY A 21 -6.53 -12.57 -6.01
N ALA A 22 -7.25 -13.49 -5.36
CA ALA A 22 -6.80 -14.85 -5.05
C ALA A 22 -7.20 -15.88 -6.13
N GLN A 23 -7.10 -15.53 -7.42
CA GLN A 23 -7.43 -16.47 -8.49
C GLN A 23 -6.32 -17.53 -8.66
N TYR A 24 -6.69 -18.79 -8.46
CA TYR A 24 -5.86 -19.96 -8.72
C TYR A 24 -6.42 -20.70 -9.95
N GLY A 25 -5.71 -20.68 -11.07
CA GLY A 25 -6.17 -21.32 -12.31
C GLY A 25 -5.26 -21.11 -13.51
N SER A 26 -5.38 -22.01 -14.49
CA SER A 26 -4.51 -22.10 -15.68
C SER A 26 -4.92 -21.19 -16.84
N ALA A 27 -5.86 -20.27 -16.67
CA ALA A 27 -6.23 -19.33 -17.73
C ALA A 27 -5.05 -18.38 -18.01
N SER A 28 -4.59 -18.38 -19.26
CA SER A 28 -3.46 -17.59 -19.74
C SER A 28 -3.94 -16.19 -20.11
N GLY A 29 -3.76 -15.21 -19.22
CA GLY A 29 -3.99 -13.80 -19.58
C GLY A 29 -4.32 -12.89 -18.41
N SER A 30 -5.03 -13.38 -17.39
CA SER A 30 -5.30 -12.57 -16.18
C SER A 30 -4.06 -12.55 -15.29
N PRO A 31 -3.69 -11.39 -14.72
CA PRO A 31 -2.56 -11.35 -13.81
C PRO A 31 -2.90 -12.19 -12.58
N ARG A 32 -2.13 -13.26 -12.36
CA ARG A 32 -2.35 -14.19 -11.26
C ARG A 32 -1.84 -13.57 -9.96
N ARG A 33 -2.56 -13.78 -8.85
CA ARG A 33 -2.16 -13.34 -7.51
C ARG A 33 -1.93 -11.81 -7.48
N GLN A 34 -3.01 -11.06 -7.29
CA GLN A 34 -2.96 -9.60 -7.26
C GLN A 34 -3.41 -9.07 -5.91
N ALA A 35 -2.96 -7.88 -5.56
CA ALA A 35 -3.53 -7.09 -4.50
C ALA A 35 -3.61 -5.63 -4.94
N SER A 36 -4.67 -4.94 -4.59
CA SER A 36 -4.80 -3.49 -4.77
C SER A 36 -5.01 -2.87 -3.40
N VAL A 37 -4.21 -1.88 -3.06
CA VAL A 37 -4.31 -1.10 -1.84
C VAL A 37 -4.57 0.35 -2.24
N ALA A 38 -5.65 0.92 -1.73
CA ALA A 38 -5.90 2.35 -1.84
C ALA A 38 -5.66 3.01 -0.49
N LEU A 39 -4.79 4.02 -0.47
CA LEU A 39 -4.42 4.78 0.72
C LEU A 39 -4.85 6.24 0.56
N LEU A 40 -5.51 6.80 1.56
CA LEU A 40 -5.66 8.24 1.69
C LEU A 40 -4.43 8.77 2.43
N VAL A 41 -3.63 9.58 1.74
CA VAL A 41 -2.37 10.14 2.21
C VAL A 41 -2.38 11.66 2.04
N ARG A 42 -1.44 12.35 2.68
CA ARG A 42 -1.19 13.77 2.40
C ARG A 42 -0.04 13.91 1.41
N LYS A 43 -0.19 14.78 0.41
CA LYS A 43 0.83 15.12 -0.58
C LYS A 43 1.23 16.58 -0.45
N LYS A 44 2.53 16.87 -0.57
CA LYS A 44 3.04 18.24 -0.66
C LYS A 44 2.78 18.79 -2.07
N THR A 45 2.06 19.90 -2.14
CA THR A 45 1.85 20.64 -3.39
C THR A 45 3.09 21.47 -3.74
N VAL A 46 3.12 22.01 -4.96
CA VAL A 46 4.19 22.92 -5.42
C VAL A 46 4.32 24.15 -4.50
N ASP A 47 3.20 24.61 -3.94
CA ASP A 47 3.15 25.75 -3.01
C ASP A 47 3.48 25.35 -1.55
N GLY A 48 3.88 24.10 -1.30
CA GLY A 48 4.22 23.58 0.02
C GLY A 48 3.04 23.28 0.93
N LYS A 49 1.80 23.37 0.44
CA LYS A 49 0.60 22.97 1.19
C LYS A 49 0.47 21.45 1.20
N LEU A 50 -0.19 20.91 2.22
CA LEU A 50 -0.56 19.50 2.27
C LEU A 50 -2.00 19.33 1.80
N GLU A 51 -2.21 18.47 0.82
CA GLU A 51 -3.53 18.11 0.31
C GLU A 51 -3.75 16.60 0.42
N THR A 52 -4.98 16.20 0.72
CA THR A 52 -5.35 14.78 0.70
C THR A 52 -5.31 14.27 -0.73
N CYS A 53 -4.74 13.08 -0.91
CA CYS A 53 -4.65 12.38 -2.19
C CYS A 53 -4.99 10.91 -1.96
N LEU A 54 -5.61 10.28 -2.96
CA LEU A 54 -5.78 8.83 -2.99
C LEU A 54 -4.60 8.22 -3.76
N LEU A 55 -3.79 7.42 -3.08
CA LEU A 55 -2.71 6.67 -3.69
C LEU A 55 -3.18 5.23 -3.93
N GLN A 56 -3.19 4.78 -5.17
CA GLN A 56 -3.53 3.42 -5.56
C GLN A 56 -2.25 2.63 -5.83
N ILE A 57 -2.08 1.52 -5.10
CA ILE A 57 -0.92 0.64 -5.19
C ILE A 57 -1.41 -0.71 -5.70
N HIS A 58 -0.98 -1.09 -6.90
CA HIS A 58 -1.33 -2.34 -7.54
C HIS A 58 -0.16 -3.29 -7.51
N LEU A 59 -0.31 -4.40 -6.79
CA LEU A 59 0.69 -5.46 -6.65
C LEU A 59 0.31 -6.66 -7.52
N THR A 60 1.28 -7.20 -8.25
CA THR A 60 1.10 -8.37 -9.13
C THR A 60 2.17 -9.43 -8.88
N GLY A 61 1.80 -10.70 -9.08
CA GLY A 61 2.67 -11.80 -8.67
C GLY A 61 2.84 -11.84 -7.15
N VAL A 62 1.75 -11.63 -6.41
CA VAL A 62 1.75 -11.67 -4.93
C VAL A 62 2.16 -13.07 -4.46
N GLN A 63 3.15 -13.13 -3.56
CA GLN A 63 3.72 -14.37 -3.03
C GLN A 63 3.36 -14.59 -1.56
N LYS A 64 3.13 -13.51 -0.80
CA LYS A 64 2.81 -13.56 0.62
C LYS A 64 1.83 -12.44 0.97
N ILE A 65 0.84 -12.78 1.79
CA ILE A 65 -0.07 -11.84 2.45
C ILE A 65 -0.12 -12.23 3.93
N VAL A 66 0.09 -11.27 4.83
CA VAL A 66 -0.12 -11.43 6.28
C VAL A 66 -1.05 -10.32 6.73
N LEU A 67 -2.24 -10.70 7.19
CA LEU A 67 -3.22 -9.79 7.77
C LEU A 67 -3.37 -10.14 9.25
N ASN A 68 -2.55 -9.52 10.08
CA ASN A 68 -2.60 -9.67 11.53
C ASN A 68 -3.22 -8.40 12.13
N GLU A 69 -4.54 -8.26 12.04
CA GLU A 69 -5.24 -7.13 12.67
C GLU A 69 -6.65 -7.51 13.11
N GLU A 70 -7.10 -6.93 14.22
CA GLU A 70 -8.52 -6.79 14.52
C GLU A 70 -9.00 -5.57 13.72
N PHE A 71 -9.86 -5.75 12.70
CA PHE A 71 -10.37 -4.74 11.76
C PHE A 71 -11.15 -3.55 12.39
N GLY A 72 -10.72 -3.03 13.54
CA GLY A 72 -11.29 -1.92 14.28
C GLY A 72 -10.72 -0.55 13.90
N SER A 73 -9.67 -0.50 13.08
CA SER A 73 -9.07 0.73 12.56
C SER A 73 -8.75 0.59 11.07
N CYS A 74 -8.94 1.66 10.31
CA CYS A 74 -8.40 1.82 8.97
C CYS A 74 -7.16 2.73 8.96
N TYR A 75 -6.73 3.25 10.10
CA TYR A 75 -5.58 4.14 10.19
C TYR A 75 -4.29 3.35 10.34
N TYR A 76 -3.26 3.80 9.64
CA TYR A 76 -1.88 3.33 9.81
C TYR A 76 -0.98 4.50 10.22
N SER A 77 0.09 4.20 10.95
CA SER A 77 1.10 5.17 11.37
C SER A 77 2.48 4.91 10.76
N ASP A 78 2.70 3.72 10.19
CA ASP A 78 3.94 3.38 9.48
C ASP A 78 3.62 2.68 8.16
N VAL A 79 4.26 3.13 7.08
CA VAL A 79 4.21 2.45 5.79
C VAL A 79 5.61 2.04 5.41
N VAL A 80 5.82 0.73 5.35
CA VAL A 80 7.07 0.17 4.86
C VAL A 80 6.85 -0.20 3.41
N PHE A 81 7.44 0.55 2.49
CA PHE A 81 7.35 0.25 1.06
C PHE A 81 8.72 0.26 0.39
N LYS A 82 9.29 -0.93 0.19
CA LYS A 82 10.64 -1.06 -0.39
C LYS A 82 10.87 -2.40 -1.08
N ARG A 83 12.00 -2.49 -1.77
CA ARG A 83 12.41 -3.71 -2.47
C ARG A 83 13.36 -4.52 -1.59
N VAL A 84 13.02 -5.78 -1.32
CA VAL A 84 13.79 -6.73 -0.50
C VAL A 84 14.01 -8.00 -1.32
N GLU A 85 15.27 -8.41 -1.48
CA GLU A 85 15.63 -9.64 -2.23
C GLU A 85 15.00 -9.75 -3.62
N GLY A 86 14.78 -8.61 -4.28
CA GLY A 86 14.20 -8.54 -5.62
C GLY A 86 12.67 -8.42 -5.66
N LEU A 87 11.98 -8.63 -4.54
CA LEU A 87 10.54 -8.50 -4.37
C LEU A 87 10.14 -7.16 -3.76
N TRP A 88 8.92 -6.71 -4.03
CA TRP A 88 8.31 -5.56 -3.38
C TRP A 88 7.66 -5.99 -2.08
N TYR A 89 7.96 -5.25 -1.01
CA TYR A 89 7.40 -5.38 0.31
C TYR A 89 6.55 -4.14 0.61
N LEU A 90 5.29 -4.35 0.97
CA LEU A 90 4.39 -3.34 1.51
C LEU A 90 3.92 -3.80 2.88
N SER A 91 4.07 -2.97 3.91
CA SER A 91 3.38 -3.12 5.20
C SER A 91 2.66 -1.82 5.53
N LEU A 92 1.50 -1.97 6.17
CA LEU A 92 0.67 -0.88 6.68
C LEU A 92 0.48 -1.15 8.17
N ASP A 93 1.37 -0.60 9.00
CA ASP A 93 1.34 -0.85 10.44
C ASP A 93 0.60 0.29 11.18
N PRO A 94 -0.44 -0.01 11.96
CA PRO A 94 -1.03 0.96 12.89
C PRO A 94 -0.10 1.40 14.03
N TYR A 95 0.97 0.64 14.32
CA TYR A 95 1.87 0.89 15.44
C TYR A 95 3.34 0.98 15.02
N GLY A 96 3.78 2.17 14.64
CA GLY A 96 5.18 2.39 14.26
C GLY A 96 5.43 3.78 13.68
N ASN A 97 6.71 4.10 13.43
CA ASN A 97 7.13 5.27 12.64
C ASN A 97 8.60 5.12 12.19
N SER A 98 9.00 3.88 11.92
CA SER A 98 10.38 3.53 11.61
C SER A 98 10.65 3.50 10.11
N GLY A 99 9.64 3.19 9.28
CA GLY A 99 9.82 2.94 7.85
C GLY A 99 10.68 1.70 7.55
N GLU A 100 10.93 0.85 8.53
CA GLU A 100 11.78 -0.35 8.44
C GLU A 100 10.98 -1.64 8.58
N LEU A 101 11.49 -2.75 8.04
CA LEU A 101 10.84 -4.06 8.21
C LEU A 101 10.92 -4.48 9.67
N HIS A 102 9.80 -4.93 10.23
CA HIS A 102 9.78 -5.65 11.49
C HIS A 102 9.07 -6.99 11.37
N GLU A 103 9.44 -7.94 12.22
CA GLU A 103 8.80 -9.27 12.26
C GLU A 103 7.32 -9.19 12.68
N GLN A 104 6.94 -8.09 13.32
CA GLN A 104 5.61 -7.82 13.84
C GLN A 104 4.79 -6.91 12.92
N ASP A 105 5.32 -6.58 11.73
CA ASP A 105 4.62 -5.76 10.74
C ASP A 105 3.23 -6.35 10.46
N ASN A 106 2.24 -5.46 10.45
CA ASN A 106 0.87 -5.79 10.09
C ASN A 106 0.62 -5.48 8.61
N TRP A 107 -0.41 -6.09 8.04
CA TRP A 107 -0.83 -5.89 6.63
C TRP A 107 0.31 -6.00 5.62
N VAL A 108 1.07 -7.09 5.71
CA VAL A 108 2.21 -7.33 4.85
C VAL A 108 1.77 -7.95 3.53
N ILE A 109 2.18 -7.34 2.42
CA ILE A 109 2.01 -7.87 1.08
C ILE A 109 3.38 -7.92 0.40
N VAL A 110 3.76 -9.10 -0.09
CA VAL A 110 5.00 -9.30 -0.85
C VAL A 110 4.67 -9.69 -2.28
N ALA A 111 5.23 -8.99 -3.26
CA ALA A 111 4.90 -9.17 -4.67
C ALA A 111 6.09 -9.01 -5.62
N GLU A 112 5.96 -9.55 -6.84
CA GLU A 112 7.00 -9.49 -7.88
C GLU A 112 7.08 -8.10 -8.53
N ALA A 113 5.93 -7.47 -8.77
CA ALA A 113 5.85 -6.18 -9.43
C ALA A 113 4.76 -5.29 -8.82
N VAL A 114 4.95 -3.99 -8.95
CA VAL A 114 4.05 -2.97 -8.42
C VAL A 114 3.91 -1.79 -9.38
N ALA A 115 2.71 -1.24 -9.43
CA ALA A 115 2.39 0.02 -10.08
C ALA A 115 1.72 0.95 -9.07
N ILE A 116 1.97 2.26 -9.19
CA ILE A 116 1.43 3.28 -8.29
C ILE A 116 0.82 4.39 -9.13
N GLU A 117 -0.40 4.79 -8.81
CA GLU A 117 -1.11 5.88 -9.46
C GLU A 117 -1.89 6.75 -8.45
N GLU A 118 -2.14 8.00 -8.82
CA GLU A 118 -3.02 8.89 -8.07
C GLU A 118 -4.45 8.67 -8.54
N GLY A 119 -5.33 8.31 -7.62
CA GLY A 119 -6.75 8.09 -7.87
C GLY A 119 -7.60 9.33 -7.59
N VAL A 120 -8.90 9.23 -7.89
CA VAL A 120 -9.89 10.24 -7.53
C VAL A 120 -10.41 9.95 -6.14
N ILE A 121 -10.36 10.94 -5.24
CA ILE A 121 -11.01 10.81 -3.93
C ILE A 121 -12.53 10.78 -4.16
N PRO A 122 -13.22 9.68 -3.81
CA PRO A 122 -14.67 9.64 -3.94
C PRO A 122 -15.28 10.64 -2.97
N ASN A 123 -16.35 11.31 -3.40
CA ASN A 123 -17.10 12.22 -2.53
C ASN A 123 -17.51 11.46 -1.26
N ARG A 124 -16.96 11.86 -0.10
CA ARG A 124 -17.43 11.37 1.20
C ARG A 124 -18.85 11.89 1.38
N VAL A 125 -19.83 10.99 1.44
CA VAL A 125 -21.24 11.28 1.73
C VAL A 125 -21.41 11.58 3.21
#